data_AF-A0A2T7WU11-F1
#
_entry.id   AF-A0A2T7WU11-F1
#
_cell.length_a   1.000
_cell.length_b   1.000
_cell.length_c   1.000
_cell.angle_alpha   90.00
_cell.angle_beta   90.00
_cell.angle_gamma   90.00
#
_symmetry.space_group_name_H-M   'P 1'
#
loop_
_entity.id
_entity.type
_entity.pdbx_description
1 polymer ?
#
loop_
_entity_poly.entity_id
_entity_poly.type
_entity_poly.pdbx_seq_one_letter_code
_entity_poly.pdbx_strand_id
1 'polypeptide(L)'
;MTEIPWLVPVAIAAGVVALLVLAVVVAVRVVRRSPRMRAAASAARAEAIVALGELDDAVDDLDVAFEALDAVEAGDLPADLRRARATAQRTRDRGFSDVLDLSGDTSVAASRRDRARRFAQTFQTQTERVQDARAQLSTWARTHREAADLRAAALRRRDAVVAASGDPAPLLATLRERFDPADRSEAERAAEAASLALSAVDAALEHDDEQQLMVATRALRRAARCLRAVEDEHRIALQAAENAAAEIAAARAEMTDADTAAASRPEACAPDATARLRTARDELDAAATRSARRPREAVAVVARVRAERDRAVGEALTPRRRLEAARAALPGTLACARAALATAEARDAADGIHPPIARRLQLEDARRRLAVARAETDAAPALEAARAAWRALADD
;
A
#
# COMPACT_ATOMS: atom_id res chain seq x y z
N MET A 1 -65.36 -38.90 18.72
CA MET A 1 -63.97 -38.63 19.13
C MET A 1 -63.05 -39.41 18.20
N THR A 2 -62.77 -38.84 17.03
CA THR A 2 -61.87 -39.43 16.04
C THR A 2 -60.45 -39.04 16.42
N GLU A 3 -59.73 -40.00 16.98
CA GLU A 3 -58.29 -39.92 17.17
C GLU A 3 -57.63 -39.65 15.81
N ILE A 4 -56.65 -38.76 15.78
CA ILE A 4 -55.89 -38.42 14.58
C ILE A 4 -54.55 -39.18 14.67
N PRO A 5 -54.49 -40.48 14.28
CA PRO A 5 -53.30 -41.32 14.44
C PRO A 5 -52.11 -40.88 13.58
N TRP A 6 -52.31 -39.96 12.63
CA TRP A 6 -51.24 -39.42 11.78
C TRP A 6 -50.52 -38.20 12.39
N LEU A 7 -51.08 -37.56 13.43
CA LEU A 7 -50.50 -36.35 14.03
C LEU A 7 -49.21 -36.66 14.82
N VAL A 8 -49.14 -37.83 15.45
CA VAL A 8 -47.97 -38.27 16.23
C VAL A 8 -46.73 -38.49 15.35
N PRO A 9 -46.76 -39.26 14.24
CA PRO A 9 -45.58 -39.45 13.40
C PRO A 9 -45.12 -38.16 12.71
N VAL A 10 -46.04 -37.26 12.33
CA VAL A 10 -45.67 -35.96 11.75
C VAL A 10 -44.99 -35.04 12.78
N ALA A 11 -45.50 -35.00 14.02
CA ALA A 11 -44.87 -34.24 15.10
C ALA A 11 -43.46 -34.76 15.44
N ILE A 12 -43.26 -36.08 15.43
CA ILE A 12 -41.94 -36.69 15.64
C ILE A 12 -40.99 -36.34 14.49
N ALA A 13 -41.43 -36.47 13.24
CA ALA A 13 -40.61 -36.12 12.07
C ALA A 13 -40.21 -34.63 12.08
N ALA A 14 -41.15 -33.72 12.38
CA ALA A 14 -40.88 -32.30 12.50
C ALA A 14 -39.92 -31.99 13.66
N GLY A 15 -40.08 -32.67 14.80
CA GLY A 15 -39.17 -32.57 15.95
C GLY A 15 -37.75 -32.99 15.61
N VAL A 16 -37.56 -34.11 14.89
CA VAL A 16 -36.25 -34.60 14.46
C VAL A 16 -35.59 -33.64 13.47
N VAL A 17 -36.34 -33.12 12.51
CA VAL A 17 -35.82 -32.12 11.55
C VAL A 17 -35.41 -30.83 12.27
N ALA A 18 -36.23 -30.34 13.20
CA ALA A 18 -35.91 -29.15 13.99
C ALA A 18 -34.65 -29.35 14.86
N LEU A 19 -34.49 -30.54 15.47
CA LEU A 19 -33.31 -30.91 16.25
C LEU A 19 -32.06 -31.00 15.38
N LEU A 20 -32.17 -31.58 14.17
CA LEU A 20 -31.08 -31.62 13.20
C LEU A 20 -30.66 -30.21 12.75
N VAL A 21 -31.63 -29.35 12.44
CA VAL A 21 -31.36 -27.95 12.08
C VAL A 21 -30.70 -27.22 13.23
N LEU A 22 -31.20 -27.39 14.46
CA LEU A 22 -30.62 -26.78 15.65
C LEU A 22 -29.19 -27.29 15.91
N ALA A 23 -28.96 -28.59 15.79
CA ALA A 23 -27.63 -29.20 15.94
C ALA A 23 -26.65 -28.67 14.87
N VAL A 24 -27.09 -28.54 13.61
CA VAL A 24 -26.29 -27.94 12.54
C VAL A 24 -25.99 -26.47 12.83
N VAL A 25 -26.97 -25.69 13.27
CA VAL A 25 -26.78 -24.27 13.61
C VAL A 25 -25.81 -24.13 14.79
N VAL A 26 -25.96 -24.94 15.84
CA VAL A 26 -25.05 -24.93 17.00
C VAL A 26 -23.66 -25.39 16.61
N ALA A 27 -23.52 -26.46 15.83
CA ALA A 27 -22.22 -26.94 15.33
C ALA A 27 -21.54 -25.87 14.47
N VAL A 28 -22.25 -25.24 13.53
CA VAL A 28 -21.75 -24.12 12.72
C VAL A 28 -21.35 -22.95 13.61
N ARG A 29 -22.13 -22.61 14.64
CA ARG A 29 -21.84 -21.50 15.55
C ARG A 29 -20.63 -21.79 16.45
N VAL A 30 -20.50 -23.01 16.95
CA VAL A 30 -19.36 -23.48 17.76
C VAL A 30 -18.09 -23.54 16.92
N VAL A 31 -18.16 -24.07 15.69
CA VAL A 31 -17.04 -24.10 14.74
C VAL A 31 -16.64 -22.68 14.31
N ARG A 32 -17.60 -21.78 14.06
CA ARG A 32 -17.34 -20.36 13.78
C ARG A 32 -16.79 -19.59 14.99
N ARG A 33 -17.04 -20.07 16.21
CA ARG A 33 -16.63 -19.39 17.45
C ARG A 33 -15.43 -20.00 18.17
N SER A 34 -14.92 -21.14 17.74
CA SER A 34 -13.76 -21.77 18.40
C SER A 34 -12.53 -20.86 18.34
N PRO A 35 -12.04 -20.35 19.50
CA PRO A 35 -10.88 -19.46 19.53
C PRO A 35 -9.62 -20.16 19.03
N ARG A 36 -9.50 -21.48 19.28
CA ARG A 36 -8.40 -22.32 18.78
C ARG A 36 -8.36 -22.37 17.27
N MET A 37 -9.51 -22.51 16.61
CA MET A 37 -9.58 -22.54 15.14
C MET A 37 -9.25 -21.18 14.52
N ARG A 38 -9.65 -20.08 15.18
CA ARG A 38 -9.25 -18.74 14.76
C ARG A 38 -7.75 -18.51 14.92
N ALA A 39 -7.18 -18.91 16.06
CA ALA A 39 -5.74 -18.84 16.31
C ALA A 39 -4.94 -19.68 15.29
N ALA A 40 -5.44 -20.87 14.94
CA ALA A 40 -4.78 -21.70 13.94
C ALA A 40 -4.92 -21.12 12.51
N ALA A 41 -6.03 -20.46 12.19
CA ALA A 41 -6.18 -19.75 10.93
C ALA A 41 -5.28 -18.51 10.85
N SER A 42 -5.12 -17.76 11.95
CA SER A 42 -4.17 -16.63 11.99
C SER A 42 -2.73 -17.08 11.90
N ALA A 43 -2.37 -18.20 12.55
CA ALA A 43 -1.02 -18.78 12.43
C ALA A 43 -0.73 -19.22 10.99
N ALA A 44 -1.64 -19.94 10.34
CA ALA A 44 -1.49 -20.33 8.94
C ALA A 44 -1.41 -19.11 7.99
N ARG A 45 -2.14 -18.02 8.29
CA ARG A 45 -2.02 -16.76 7.54
C ARG A 45 -0.65 -16.12 7.73
N ALA A 46 -0.12 -16.11 8.96
CA ALA A 46 1.23 -15.61 9.21
C ALA A 46 2.30 -16.42 8.45
N GLU A 47 2.18 -17.74 8.43
CA GLU A 47 3.05 -18.62 7.61
C GLU A 47 2.98 -18.26 6.12
N ALA A 48 1.77 -18.05 5.57
CA ALA A 48 1.59 -17.64 4.18
C ALA A 48 2.20 -16.26 3.88
N ILE A 49 2.11 -15.31 4.82
CA ILE A 49 2.73 -13.98 4.69
C ILE A 49 4.25 -14.10 4.65
N VAL A 50 4.86 -14.89 5.54
CA VAL A 50 6.31 -15.10 5.55
C VAL A 50 6.77 -15.75 4.24
N ALA A 51 6.09 -16.82 3.81
CA ALA A 51 6.42 -17.49 2.56
C ALA A 51 6.27 -16.58 1.32
N LEU A 52 5.29 -15.66 1.32
CA LEU A 52 5.17 -14.64 0.28
C LEU A 52 6.34 -13.66 0.30
N GLY A 53 6.80 -13.25 1.48
CA GLY A 53 7.99 -12.41 1.63
C GLY A 53 9.24 -13.06 1.04
N GLU A 54 9.48 -14.33 1.39
CA GLU A 54 10.60 -15.11 0.84
C GLU A 54 10.52 -15.27 -0.67
N LEU A 55 9.33 -15.57 -1.21
CA LEU A 55 9.12 -15.64 -2.67
C LEU A 55 9.41 -14.29 -3.32
N ASP A 56 8.92 -13.22 -2.74
CA ASP A 56 9.10 -11.90 -3.31
C ASP A 56 10.59 -11.49 -3.35
N ASP A 57 11.29 -11.65 -2.23
CA ASP A 57 12.72 -11.35 -2.14
C ASP A 57 13.51 -12.17 -3.17
N ALA A 58 13.17 -13.45 -3.33
CA ALA A 58 13.77 -14.31 -4.36
C ALA A 58 13.47 -13.84 -5.79
N VAL A 59 12.26 -13.32 -6.05
CA VAL A 59 11.90 -12.78 -7.37
C VAL A 59 12.60 -11.46 -7.65
N ASP A 60 12.71 -10.55 -6.68
CA ASP A 60 13.48 -9.31 -6.85
C ASP A 60 14.95 -9.63 -7.14
N ASP A 61 15.51 -10.60 -6.41
CA ASP A 61 16.86 -11.10 -6.64
C ASP A 61 17.07 -11.73 -8.02
N LEU A 62 16.08 -12.47 -8.52
CA LEU A 62 16.10 -13.00 -9.89
C LEU A 62 16.03 -11.86 -10.91
N ASP A 63 15.14 -10.87 -10.70
CA ASP A 63 15.02 -9.71 -11.57
C ASP A 63 16.31 -8.89 -11.61
N VAL A 64 16.99 -8.72 -10.49
CA VAL A 64 18.32 -8.09 -10.40
C VAL A 64 19.34 -8.88 -11.19
N ALA A 65 19.38 -10.21 -11.03
CA ALA A 65 20.33 -11.07 -11.73
C ALA A 65 20.15 -10.99 -13.27
N PHE A 66 18.90 -11.00 -13.74
CA PHE A 66 18.59 -10.85 -15.17
C PHE A 66 19.11 -9.52 -15.74
N GLU A 67 19.01 -8.44 -14.97
CA GLU A 67 19.46 -7.12 -15.42
C GLU A 67 20.99 -6.96 -15.28
N ALA A 68 21.59 -7.51 -14.23
CA ALA A 68 23.04 -7.52 -14.03
C ALA A 68 23.77 -8.28 -15.13
N LEU A 69 23.18 -9.38 -15.61
CA LEU A 69 23.74 -10.27 -16.63
C LEU A 69 23.30 -9.92 -18.07
N ASP A 70 22.68 -8.75 -18.25
CA ASP A 70 22.17 -8.26 -19.54
C ASP A 70 21.34 -9.31 -20.29
N ALA A 71 20.49 -10.01 -19.54
CA ALA A 71 19.69 -11.14 -20.03
C ALA A 71 18.26 -10.75 -20.40
N VAL A 72 17.83 -9.51 -20.10
CA VAL A 72 16.45 -9.06 -20.27
C VAL A 72 16.03 -9.04 -21.74
N GLU A 73 16.90 -8.53 -22.61
CA GLU A 73 16.65 -8.37 -24.06
C GLU A 73 17.48 -9.35 -24.91
N ALA A 74 18.15 -10.29 -24.25
CA ALA A 74 19.03 -11.28 -24.88
C ALA A 74 18.23 -12.23 -25.78
N GLY A 75 18.43 -12.13 -27.10
CA GLY A 75 17.75 -12.98 -28.09
C GLY A 75 18.15 -14.46 -28.00
N ASP A 76 19.34 -14.74 -27.45
CA ASP A 76 19.92 -16.06 -27.25
C ASP A 76 19.55 -16.70 -25.90
N LEU A 77 18.80 -16.00 -25.03
CA LEU A 77 18.39 -16.53 -23.74
C LEU A 77 17.37 -17.68 -23.92
N PRO A 78 17.60 -18.85 -23.28
CA PRO A 78 16.66 -19.96 -23.28
C PRO A 78 15.23 -19.53 -22.93
N ALA A 79 14.27 -19.99 -23.73
CA ALA A 79 12.85 -19.65 -23.54
C ALA A 79 12.34 -20.07 -22.16
N ASP A 80 12.88 -21.15 -21.60
CA ASP A 80 12.51 -21.66 -20.27
C ASP A 80 12.85 -20.67 -19.15
N LEU A 81 14.00 -19.99 -19.21
CA LEU A 81 14.38 -18.96 -18.24
C LEU A 81 13.44 -17.76 -18.29
N ARG A 82 13.07 -17.30 -19.49
CA ARG A 82 12.09 -16.22 -19.67
C ARG A 82 10.71 -16.61 -19.11
N ARG A 83 10.27 -17.85 -19.37
CA ARG A 83 9.01 -18.38 -18.84
C ARG A 83 9.03 -18.52 -17.33
N ALA A 84 10.14 -18.98 -16.75
CA ALA A 84 10.31 -19.12 -15.32
C ALA A 84 10.21 -17.75 -14.62
N ARG A 85 10.96 -16.75 -15.08
CA ARG A 85 10.90 -15.38 -14.59
C ARG A 85 9.49 -14.80 -14.64
N ALA A 86 8.84 -14.86 -15.80
CA ALA A 86 7.49 -14.34 -15.96
C ALA A 86 6.45 -15.07 -15.08
N THR A 87 6.62 -16.37 -14.83
CA THR A 87 5.75 -17.15 -13.95
C THR A 87 5.95 -16.80 -12.49
N ALA A 88 7.20 -16.55 -12.08
CA ALA A 88 7.51 -16.15 -10.73
C ALA A 88 6.91 -14.76 -10.40
N GLN A 89 7.09 -13.78 -11.29
CA GLN A 89 6.48 -12.45 -11.17
C GLN A 89 4.95 -12.52 -11.04
N ARG A 90 4.28 -13.27 -11.92
CA ARG A 90 2.81 -13.44 -11.84
C ARG A 90 2.36 -14.12 -10.55
N THR A 91 3.12 -15.10 -10.05
CA THR A 91 2.75 -15.79 -8.81
C THR A 91 2.93 -14.88 -7.60
N ARG A 92 4.03 -14.13 -7.54
CA ARG A 92 4.27 -13.09 -6.52
C ARG A 92 3.16 -12.05 -6.51
N ASP A 93 2.86 -11.43 -7.66
CA ASP A 93 1.87 -10.37 -7.78
C ASP A 93 0.46 -10.85 -7.38
N ARG A 94 0.08 -12.06 -7.82
CA ARG A 94 -1.17 -12.69 -7.38
C ARG A 94 -1.16 -12.98 -5.87
N GLY A 95 -0.01 -13.43 -5.35
CA GLY A 95 0.17 -13.77 -3.93
C GLY A 95 -0.13 -12.60 -2.99
N PHE A 96 0.25 -11.37 -3.34
CA PHE A 96 -0.13 -10.18 -2.58
C PHE A 96 -1.66 -10.01 -2.50
N SER A 97 -2.37 -10.13 -3.63
CA SER A 97 -3.84 -10.06 -3.63
C SER A 97 -4.45 -11.18 -2.79
N ASP A 98 -4.00 -12.41 -3.00
CA ASP A 98 -4.49 -13.60 -2.31
C ASP A 98 -4.35 -13.49 -0.78
N VAL A 99 -3.20 -12.98 -0.31
CA VAL A 99 -2.92 -12.78 1.11
C VAL A 99 -3.71 -11.61 1.70
N LEU A 100 -3.88 -10.50 0.95
CA LEU A 100 -4.71 -9.38 1.40
C LEU A 100 -6.18 -9.79 1.53
N ASP A 101 -6.69 -10.56 0.57
CA ASP A 101 -8.08 -11.02 0.55
C ASP A 101 -8.38 -11.99 1.71
N LEU A 102 -7.39 -12.75 2.20
CA LEU A 102 -7.53 -13.54 3.45
C LEU A 102 -7.86 -12.70 4.68
N SER A 103 -7.49 -11.42 4.69
CA SER A 103 -7.73 -10.49 5.81
C SER A 103 -9.20 -10.10 5.91
N GLY A 104 -9.86 -9.91 4.75
CA GLY A 104 -11.26 -9.55 4.65
C GLY A 104 -12.20 -10.75 4.62
N ASP A 105 -11.67 -11.98 4.52
CA ASP A 105 -12.49 -13.18 4.38
C ASP A 105 -13.25 -13.51 5.68
N THR A 106 -14.58 -13.48 5.58
CA THR A 106 -15.53 -13.80 6.66
C THR A 106 -15.94 -15.28 6.69
N SER A 107 -15.34 -16.12 5.84
CA SER A 107 -15.58 -17.56 5.78
C SER A 107 -15.16 -18.30 7.07
N VAL A 108 -15.57 -19.57 7.16
CA VAL A 108 -15.29 -20.41 8.33
C VAL A 108 -13.79 -20.57 8.54
N ALA A 109 -13.34 -20.46 9.79
CA ALA A 109 -11.91 -20.46 10.14
C ALA A 109 -11.11 -21.65 9.58
N ALA A 110 -11.70 -22.84 9.50
CA ALA A 110 -11.09 -24.01 8.88
C ALA A 110 -10.76 -23.78 7.39
N SER A 111 -11.71 -23.24 6.62
CA SER A 111 -11.52 -22.95 5.20
C SER A 111 -10.42 -21.91 4.97
N ARG A 112 -10.37 -20.86 5.80
CA ARG A 112 -9.30 -19.85 5.75
C ARG A 112 -7.94 -20.44 6.04
N ARG A 113 -7.85 -21.32 7.05
CA ARG A 113 -6.62 -22.04 7.40
C ARG A 113 -6.13 -22.90 6.23
N ASP A 114 -7.02 -23.68 5.62
CA ASP A 114 -6.64 -24.56 4.50
C ASP A 114 -6.24 -23.76 3.26
N ARG A 115 -6.91 -22.63 2.99
CA ARG A 115 -6.51 -21.73 1.91
C ARG A 115 -5.13 -21.11 2.18
N ALA A 116 -4.90 -20.57 3.37
CA ALA A 116 -3.61 -20.00 3.75
C ALA A 116 -2.46 -21.03 3.63
N ARG A 117 -2.67 -22.28 4.06
CA ARG A 117 -1.69 -23.36 3.89
C ARG A 117 -1.36 -23.67 2.44
N ARG A 118 -2.37 -23.71 1.57
CA ARG A 118 -2.16 -23.92 0.13
C ARG A 118 -1.36 -22.78 -0.49
N PHE A 119 -1.60 -21.54 -0.07
CA PHE A 119 -0.81 -20.40 -0.50
C PHE A 119 0.64 -20.52 -0.04
N ALA A 120 0.88 -20.80 1.25
CA ALA A 120 2.24 -20.99 1.78
C ALA A 120 3.02 -22.07 0.99
N GLN A 121 2.40 -23.24 0.75
CA GLN A 121 3.01 -24.31 -0.05
C GLN A 121 3.28 -23.87 -1.49
N THR A 122 2.34 -23.16 -2.12
CA THR A 122 2.52 -22.66 -3.49
C THR A 122 3.68 -21.68 -3.56
N PHE A 123 3.81 -20.77 -2.58
CA PHE A 123 4.89 -19.79 -2.55
C PHE A 123 6.24 -20.48 -2.36
N GLN A 124 6.35 -21.41 -1.40
CA GLN A 124 7.58 -22.19 -1.17
C GLN A 124 8.05 -22.94 -2.42
N THR A 125 7.16 -23.69 -3.08
CA THR A 125 7.51 -24.39 -4.32
C THR A 125 7.95 -23.44 -5.44
N GLN A 126 7.41 -22.23 -5.49
CA GLN A 126 7.84 -21.24 -6.48
C GLN A 126 9.17 -20.60 -6.11
N THR A 127 9.45 -20.38 -4.82
CA THR A 127 10.76 -19.92 -4.35
C THR A 127 11.86 -20.89 -4.77
N GLU A 128 11.66 -22.21 -4.60
CA GLU A 128 12.59 -23.24 -5.06
C GLU A 128 12.85 -23.13 -6.58
N ARG A 129 11.80 -22.99 -7.39
CA ARG A 129 11.92 -22.83 -8.85
C ARG A 129 12.64 -21.55 -9.25
N VAL A 130 12.49 -20.48 -8.49
CA VAL A 130 13.20 -19.21 -8.71
C VAL A 130 14.69 -19.38 -8.45
N GLN A 131 15.05 -20.12 -7.39
CA GLN A 131 16.44 -20.45 -7.08
C GLN A 131 17.08 -21.33 -8.17
N ASP A 132 16.35 -22.32 -8.68
CA ASP A 132 16.80 -23.14 -9.80
C ASP A 132 17.01 -22.30 -11.07
N ALA A 133 16.06 -21.41 -11.41
CA ALA A 133 16.16 -20.52 -12.54
C ALA A 133 17.36 -19.56 -12.42
N ARG A 134 17.66 -19.10 -11.20
CA ARG A 134 18.83 -18.27 -10.91
C ARG A 134 20.14 -19.03 -11.17
N ALA A 135 20.25 -20.27 -10.69
CA ALA A 135 21.44 -21.10 -10.94
C ALA A 135 21.65 -21.41 -12.43
N GLN A 136 20.57 -21.65 -13.16
CA GLN A 136 20.60 -21.83 -14.61
C GLN A 136 21.01 -20.55 -15.34
N LEU A 137 20.52 -19.39 -14.90
CA LEU A 137 20.90 -18.09 -15.46
C LEU A 137 22.40 -17.80 -15.28
N SER A 138 22.95 -17.99 -14.07
CA SER A 138 24.40 -17.80 -13.84
C SER A 138 25.24 -18.79 -14.66
N THR A 139 24.73 -20.00 -14.90
CA THR A 139 25.41 -20.97 -15.79
C THR A 139 25.37 -20.54 -17.25
N TRP A 140 24.24 -20.05 -17.74
CA TRP A 140 24.13 -19.50 -19.09
C TRP A 140 25.06 -18.30 -19.27
N ALA A 141 25.09 -17.37 -18.31
CA ALA A 141 25.89 -16.16 -18.40
C ALA A 141 27.39 -16.44 -18.49
N ARG A 142 27.90 -17.39 -17.70
CA ARG A 142 29.32 -17.82 -17.78
C ARG A 142 29.74 -18.31 -19.18
N THR A 143 28.79 -18.79 -19.98
CA THR A 143 29.06 -19.30 -21.34
C THR A 143 28.85 -18.23 -22.42
N HIS A 144 27.99 -17.24 -22.20
CA HIS A 144 27.53 -16.30 -23.25
C HIS A 144 27.90 -14.82 -22.99
N ARG A 145 28.49 -14.51 -21.83
CA ARG A 145 28.80 -13.14 -21.42
C ARG A 145 30.24 -13.00 -20.96
N GLU A 146 30.87 -11.92 -21.40
CA GLU A 146 32.17 -11.50 -20.88
C GLU A 146 31.99 -10.45 -19.78
N ALA A 147 32.84 -10.50 -18.75
CA ALA A 147 32.76 -9.58 -17.61
C ALA A 147 32.90 -8.11 -18.03
N ALA A 148 33.78 -7.83 -19.01
CA ALA A 148 34.00 -6.49 -19.54
C ALA A 148 32.74 -5.91 -20.21
N ASP A 149 32.00 -6.72 -20.97
CA ASP A 149 30.76 -6.31 -21.64
C ASP A 149 29.65 -6.01 -20.62
N LEU A 150 29.54 -6.85 -19.58
CA LEU A 150 28.57 -6.65 -18.50
C LEU A 150 28.85 -5.37 -17.72
N ARG A 151 30.13 -5.08 -17.43
CA ARG A 151 30.55 -3.82 -16.80
C ARG A 151 30.25 -2.62 -17.70
N ALA A 152 30.56 -2.70 -18.99
CA ALA A 152 30.24 -1.65 -19.94
C ALA A 152 28.72 -1.41 -20.03
N ALA A 153 27.90 -2.47 -19.99
CA ALA A 153 26.45 -2.37 -19.93
C ALA A 153 25.95 -1.72 -18.64
N ALA A 154 26.56 -2.04 -17.49
CA ALA A 154 26.24 -1.39 -16.21
C ALA A 154 26.57 0.11 -16.21
N LEU A 155 27.73 0.51 -16.75
CA LEU A 155 28.10 1.92 -16.90
C LEU A 155 27.11 2.67 -17.81
N ARG A 156 26.72 2.08 -18.95
CA ARG A 156 25.69 2.68 -19.83
C ARG A 156 24.35 2.88 -19.10
N ARG A 157 23.93 1.90 -18.29
CA ARG A 157 22.70 2.01 -17.49
C ARG A 157 22.82 3.10 -16.42
N ARG A 158 23.98 3.21 -15.75
CA ARG A 158 24.28 4.30 -14.80
C ARG A 158 24.12 5.67 -15.45
N ASP A 159 24.79 5.86 -16.59
CA ASP A 159 24.76 7.15 -17.30
C ASP A 159 23.34 7.45 -17.82
N ALA A 160 22.59 6.44 -18.25
CA ALA A 160 21.19 6.60 -18.63
C ALA A 160 20.30 7.05 -17.45
N VAL A 161 20.51 6.51 -16.25
CA VAL A 161 19.77 6.93 -15.04
C VAL A 161 20.08 8.38 -14.67
N VAL A 162 21.36 8.78 -14.71
CA VAL A 162 21.79 10.16 -14.44
C VAL A 162 21.22 11.11 -15.49
N ALA A 163 21.32 10.76 -16.77
CA ALA A 163 20.81 11.57 -17.87
C ALA A 163 19.28 11.74 -17.83
N ALA A 164 18.56 10.67 -17.48
CA ALA A 164 17.09 10.70 -17.42
C ALA A 164 16.56 11.55 -16.26
N SER A 165 17.27 11.58 -15.13
CA SER A 165 16.79 12.27 -13.91
C SER A 165 17.30 13.70 -13.78
N GLY A 166 18.45 14.03 -14.39
CA GLY A 166 19.08 15.34 -14.25
C GLY A 166 19.63 15.62 -12.85
N ASP A 167 19.99 16.88 -12.60
CA ASP A 167 20.47 17.35 -11.29
C ASP A 167 19.28 17.70 -10.37
N PRO A 168 19.14 17.05 -9.19
CA PRO A 168 18.08 17.39 -8.24
C PRO A 168 18.29 18.73 -7.51
N ALA A 169 19.48 19.33 -7.54
CA ALA A 169 19.82 20.51 -6.75
C ALA A 169 18.89 21.72 -6.99
N PRO A 170 18.47 22.06 -8.22
CA PRO A 170 17.53 23.16 -8.47
C PRO A 170 16.14 22.93 -7.84
N LEU A 171 15.66 21.68 -7.87
CA LEU A 171 14.39 21.31 -7.25
C LEU A 171 14.44 21.51 -5.73
N LEU A 172 15.54 21.06 -5.10
CA LEU A 172 15.76 21.23 -3.66
C LEU A 172 15.95 22.69 -3.27
N ALA A 173 16.66 23.49 -4.08
CA ALA A 173 16.85 24.91 -3.83
C ALA A 173 15.49 25.64 -3.78
N THR A 174 14.60 25.35 -4.72
CA THR A 174 13.23 25.88 -4.75
C THR A 174 12.46 25.52 -3.47
N LEU A 175 12.56 24.28 -3.00
CA LEU A 175 11.90 23.86 -1.76
C LEU A 175 12.49 24.53 -0.52
N ARG A 176 13.81 24.69 -0.45
CA ARG A 176 14.53 25.31 0.67
C ARG A 176 14.20 26.80 0.83
N GLU A 177 14.05 27.51 -0.28
CA GLU A 177 13.67 28.91 -0.28
C GLU A 177 12.25 29.11 0.29
N ARG A 178 11.32 28.24 -0.14
CA ARG A 178 9.88 28.44 0.09
C ARG A 178 9.35 27.79 1.36
N PHE A 179 9.87 26.63 1.75
CA PHE A 179 9.24 25.79 2.77
C PHE A 179 10.17 25.47 3.94
N ASP A 180 9.54 25.21 5.09
CA ASP A 180 10.26 24.82 6.31
C ASP A 180 10.84 23.40 6.18
N PRO A 181 11.90 23.05 6.95
CA PRO A 181 12.58 21.77 6.84
C PRO A 181 11.67 20.54 6.88
N ALA A 182 10.62 20.57 7.71
CA ALA A 182 9.69 19.46 7.87
C ALA A 182 8.90 19.12 6.58
N ASP A 183 8.63 20.09 5.71
CA ASP A 183 7.84 19.88 4.49
C ASP A 183 8.71 19.48 3.29
N ARG A 184 10.05 19.62 3.41
CA ARG A 184 11.04 19.27 2.37
C ARG A 184 11.96 18.10 2.74
N SER A 185 11.92 17.60 3.97
CA SER A 185 12.88 16.60 4.47
C SER A 185 12.90 15.29 3.67
N GLU A 186 11.75 14.87 3.14
CA GLU A 186 11.64 13.64 2.35
C GLU A 186 12.35 13.78 1.00
N ALA A 187 12.22 14.93 0.32
CA ALA A 187 12.95 15.21 -0.91
C ALA A 187 14.47 15.25 -0.67
N GLU A 188 14.90 15.84 0.45
CA GLU A 188 16.32 15.91 0.80
C GLU A 188 16.90 14.55 1.13
N ARG A 189 16.18 13.73 1.90
CA ARG A 189 16.58 12.35 2.22
C ARG A 189 16.67 11.50 0.96
N ALA A 190 15.71 11.64 0.04
CA ALA A 190 15.72 10.94 -1.24
C ALA A 190 16.93 11.35 -2.10
N ALA A 191 17.27 12.64 -2.16
CA ALA A 191 18.43 13.11 -2.91
C ALA A 191 19.77 12.61 -2.32
N GLU A 192 19.90 12.62 -0.99
CA GLU A 192 21.07 12.06 -0.31
C GLU A 192 21.20 10.56 -0.57
N ALA A 193 20.10 9.81 -0.42
CA ALA A 193 20.08 8.37 -0.71
C ALA A 193 20.41 8.06 -2.18
N ALA A 194 19.97 8.89 -3.12
CA ALA A 194 20.35 8.75 -4.53
C ALA A 194 21.85 8.94 -4.74
N SER A 195 22.45 9.97 -4.13
CA SER A 195 23.89 10.23 -4.20
C SER A 195 24.72 9.09 -3.62
N LEU A 196 24.30 8.57 -2.46
CA LEU A 196 24.94 7.42 -1.82
C LEU A 196 24.81 6.16 -2.68
N ALA A 197 23.65 5.93 -3.28
CA ALA A 197 23.42 4.79 -4.15
C ALA A 197 24.28 4.87 -5.43
N LEU A 198 24.39 6.04 -6.07
CA LEU A 198 25.29 6.23 -7.22
C LEU A 198 26.76 6.01 -6.85
N SER A 199 27.19 6.50 -5.68
CA SER A 199 28.54 6.25 -5.18
C SER A 199 28.80 4.75 -4.95
N ALA A 200 27.80 4.01 -4.48
CA ALA A 200 27.89 2.56 -4.31
C ALA A 200 27.92 1.81 -5.66
N VAL A 201 27.26 2.33 -6.70
CA VAL A 201 27.41 1.81 -8.08
C VAL A 201 28.87 1.94 -8.51
N ASP A 202 29.43 3.14 -8.37
CA ASP A 202 30.80 3.43 -8.81
C ASP A 202 31.82 2.53 -8.11
N ALA A 203 31.72 2.37 -6.79
CA ALA A 203 32.58 1.47 -6.01
C ALA A 203 32.41 -0.02 -6.39
N ALA A 204 31.19 -0.49 -6.62
CA ALA A 204 30.94 -1.87 -7.01
C ALA A 204 31.51 -2.17 -8.41
N LEU A 205 31.41 -1.22 -9.34
CA LEU A 205 31.93 -1.35 -10.70
C LEU A 205 33.47 -1.22 -10.80
N GLU A 206 34.19 -1.06 -9.69
CA GLU A 206 35.66 -1.21 -9.67
C GLU A 206 36.10 -2.68 -9.76
N HIS A 207 35.21 -3.62 -9.46
CA HIS A 207 35.47 -5.05 -9.40
C HIS A 207 34.74 -5.79 -10.53
N ASP A 208 35.44 -6.73 -11.16
CA ASP A 208 34.94 -7.49 -12.32
C ASP A 208 34.40 -8.87 -11.92
N ASP A 209 33.44 -8.93 -10.99
CA ASP A 209 32.75 -10.17 -10.58
C ASP A 209 31.21 -10.05 -10.55
N GLU A 210 30.52 -11.20 -10.68
CA GLU A 210 29.05 -11.27 -10.77
C GLU A 210 28.36 -10.72 -9.52
N GLN A 211 28.93 -10.92 -8.34
CA GLN A 211 28.34 -10.44 -7.08
C GLN A 211 28.38 -8.91 -7.02
N GLN A 212 29.49 -8.30 -7.45
CA GLN A 212 29.62 -6.85 -7.51
C GLN A 212 28.74 -6.23 -8.59
N LEU A 213 28.57 -6.89 -9.75
CA LEU A 213 27.58 -6.47 -10.75
C LEU A 213 26.14 -6.49 -10.22
N MET A 214 25.80 -7.46 -9.38
CA MET A 214 24.50 -7.47 -8.70
C MET A 214 24.37 -6.33 -7.68
N VAL A 215 25.41 -6.04 -6.89
CA VAL A 215 25.43 -4.91 -5.95
C VAL A 215 25.23 -3.59 -6.71
N ALA A 216 26.00 -3.38 -7.78
CA ALA A 216 25.86 -2.22 -8.66
C ALA A 216 24.44 -2.11 -9.23
N THR A 217 23.85 -3.22 -9.70
CA THR A 217 22.49 -3.22 -10.25
C THR A 217 21.43 -2.87 -9.21
N ARG A 218 21.52 -3.40 -7.97
CA ARG A 218 20.60 -3.02 -6.88
C ARG A 218 20.74 -1.55 -6.51
N ALA A 219 21.98 -1.07 -6.38
CA ALA A 219 22.29 0.32 -6.08
C ALA A 219 21.75 1.25 -7.18
N LEU A 220 21.89 0.86 -8.46
CA LEU A 220 21.37 1.64 -9.58
C LEU A 220 19.84 1.72 -9.58
N ARG A 221 19.14 0.59 -9.34
CA ARG A 221 17.68 0.59 -9.18
C ARG A 221 17.23 1.50 -8.03
N ARG A 222 17.97 1.48 -6.91
CA ARG A 222 17.72 2.37 -5.77
C ARG A 222 17.91 3.84 -6.15
N ALA A 223 19.03 4.18 -6.79
CA ALA A 223 19.29 5.54 -7.27
C ALA A 223 18.15 6.05 -8.17
N ALA A 224 17.72 5.25 -9.15
CA ALA A 224 16.62 5.60 -10.05
C ALA A 224 15.26 5.77 -9.34
N ARG A 225 15.00 5.03 -8.25
CA ARG A 225 13.80 5.23 -7.41
C ARG A 225 13.91 6.52 -6.59
N CYS A 226 15.05 6.73 -5.94
CA CYS A 226 15.29 7.91 -5.11
C CYS A 226 15.26 9.21 -5.91
N LEU A 227 15.82 9.24 -7.14
CA LEU A 227 15.77 10.42 -8.01
C LEU A 227 14.34 10.76 -8.43
N ARG A 228 13.54 9.76 -8.84
CA ARG A 228 12.11 9.96 -9.10
C ARG A 228 11.34 10.46 -7.86
N ALA A 229 11.69 9.95 -6.68
CA ALA A 229 11.10 10.42 -5.43
C ALA A 229 11.39 11.91 -5.17
N VAL A 230 12.57 12.44 -5.53
CA VAL A 230 12.85 13.88 -5.42
C VAL A 230 11.88 14.69 -6.29
N GLU A 231 11.65 14.28 -7.53
CA GLU A 231 10.72 14.94 -8.44
C GLU A 231 9.27 14.86 -7.95
N ASP A 232 8.86 13.68 -7.45
CA ASP A 232 7.53 13.46 -6.88
C ASP A 232 7.29 14.34 -5.67
N GLU A 233 8.22 14.37 -4.72
CA GLU A 233 8.14 15.18 -3.51
C GLU A 233 8.15 16.68 -3.81
N HIS A 234 8.94 17.13 -4.79
CA HIS A 234 8.91 18.50 -5.28
C HIS A 234 7.54 18.89 -5.83
N ARG A 235 6.97 18.06 -6.72
CA ARG A 235 5.64 18.28 -7.30
C ARG A 235 4.55 18.30 -6.24
N ILE A 236 4.58 17.35 -5.31
CA ILE A 236 3.62 17.26 -4.20
C ILE A 236 3.66 18.52 -3.34
N ALA A 237 4.87 19.02 -3.00
CA ALA A 237 5.02 20.23 -2.19
C ALA A 237 4.47 21.47 -2.89
N LEU A 238 4.75 21.65 -4.19
CA LEU A 238 4.23 22.79 -4.96
C LEU A 238 2.70 22.71 -5.13
N GLN A 239 2.17 21.55 -5.47
CA GLN A 239 0.72 21.35 -5.58
C GLN A 239 0.02 21.59 -4.23
N ALA A 240 0.62 21.16 -3.11
CA ALA A 240 0.07 21.47 -1.79
C ALA A 240 0.06 22.99 -1.53
N ALA A 241 1.13 23.70 -1.90
CA ALA A 241 1.23 25.14 -1.70
C ALA A 241 0.19 25.92 -2.51
N GLU A 242 -0.08 25.50 -3.74
CA GLU A 242 -1.09 26.11 -4.60
C GLU A 242 -2.51 25.92 -4.06
N ASN A 243 -2.79 24.78 -3.42
CA ASN A 243 -4.14 24.40 -2.98
C ASN A 243 -4.44 24.75 -1.51
N ALA A 244 -3.43 24.87 -0.64
CA ALA A 244 -3.62 24.95 0.81
C ALA A 244 -4.61 26.04 1.25
N ALA A 245 -4.50 27.25 0.69
CA ALA A 245 -5.36 28.37 1.08
C ALA A 245 -6.84 28.11 0.73
N ALA A 246 -7.11 27.57 -0.46
CA ALA A 246 -8.46 27.25 -0.91
C ALA A 246 -9.06 26.10 -0.09
N GLU A 247 -8.27 25.06 0.19
CA GLU A 247 -8.69 23.91 1.00
C GLU A 247 -9.00 24.31 2.45
N ILE A 248 -8.20 25.19 3.06
CA ILE A 248 -8.46 25.73 4.39
C ILE A 248 -9.75 26.56 4.41
N ALA A 249 -9.95 27.43 3.42
CA ALA A 249 -11.15 28.27 3.34
C ALA A 249 -12.42 27.41 3.21
N ALA A 250 -12.38 26.40 2.34
CA ALA A 250 -13.48 25.44 2.18
C ALA A 250 -13.74 24.67 3.48
N ALA A 251 -12.69 24.15 4.12
CA ALA A 251 -12.81 23.44 5.38
C ALA A 251 -13.40 24.31 6.52
N ARG A 252 -13.06 25.60 6.58
CA ARG A 252 -13.66 26.53 7.55
C ARG A 252 -15.16 26.71 7.34
N ALA A 253 -15.59 26.94 6.10
CA ALA A 253 -17.02 27.05 5.78
C ALA A 253 -17.78 25.77 6.14
N GLU A 254 -17.20 24.62 5.79
CA GLU A 254 -17.71 23.29 6.13
C GLU A 254 -17.83 23.05 7.65
N MET A 255 -16.93 23.60 8.46
CA MET A 255 -16.98 23.50 9.92
C MET A 255 -18.08 24.38 10.52
N THR A 256 -18.34 25.56 9.95
CA THR A 256 -19.49 26.40 10.35
C THR A 256 -20.83 25.70 10.07
N ASP A 257 -20.95 25.03 8.93
CA ASP A 257 -22.14 24.21 8.62
C ASP A 257 -22.31 23.06 9.61
N ALA A 258 -21.20 22.44 10.02
CA ALA A 258 -21.20 21.36 11.00
C ALA A 258 -21.67 21.82 12.39
N ASP A 259 -21.25 23.00 12.87
CA ASP A 259 -21.74 23.56 14.12
C ASP A 259 -23.25 23.81 14.07
N THR A 260 -23.73 24.33 12.94
CA THR A 260 -25.17 24.60 12.74
C THR A 260 -25.98 23.29 12.79
N ALA A 261 -25.47 22.22 12.17
CA ALA A 261 -26.08 20.91 12.24
C ALA A 261 -26.08 20.34 13.67
N ALA A 262 -24.96 20.47 14.39
CA ALA A 262 -24.82 20.00 15.76
C ALA A 262 -25.73 20.75 16.75
N ALA A 263 -25.91 22.06 16.56
CA ALA A 263 -26.80 22.87 17.37
C ALA A 263 -28.29 22.59 17.10
N SER A 264 -28.64 22.27 15.85
CA SER A 264 -30.04 22.03 15.46
C SER A 264 -30.53 20.61 15.72
N ARG A 265 -29.64 19.60 15.65
CA ARG A 265 -29.97 18.18 15.85
C ARG A 265 -28.93 17.45 16.70
N PRO A 266 -28.74 17.83 17.97
CA PRO A 266 -27.72 17.25 18.84
C PRO A 266 -27.89 15.73 19.03
N GLU A 267 -29.13 15.23 19.04
CA GLU A 267 -29.46 13.81 19.19
C GLU A 267 -29.04 12.95 18.00
N ALA A 268 -28.83 13.55 16.83
CA ALA A 268 -28.36 12.87 15.62
C ALA A 268 -26.83 12.93 15.44
N CYS A 269 -26.13 13.58 16.37
CA CYS A 269 -24.68 13.74 16.38
C CYS A 269 -24.01 12.74 17.33
N ALA A 270 -22.67 12.67 17.28
CA ALA A 270 -21.90 11.98 18.30
C ALA A 270 -22.09 12.66 19.69
N PRO A 271 -22.06 11.91 20.81
CA PRO A 271 -22.31 12.44 22.16
C PRO A 271 -21.38 13.60 22.58
N ASP A 272 -20.22 13.75 21.95
CA ASP A 272 -19.19 14.75 22.20
C ASP A 272 -18.90 15.65 20.97
N ALA A 273 -19.82 15.69 20.01
CA ALA A 273 -19.61 16.35 18.71
C ALA A 273 -19.13 17.79 18.83
N THR A 274 -19.74 18.61 19.71
CA THR A 274 -19.36 20.01 19.89
C THR A 274 -17.91 20.18 20.37
N ALA A 275 -17.43 19.30 21.26
CA ALA A 275 -16.06 19.34 21.74
C ALA A 275 -15.08 18.93 20.62
N ARG A 276 -15.41 17.87 19.88
CA ARG A 276 -14.60 17.37 18.76
C ARG A 276 -14.50 18.39 17.62
N LEU A 277 -15.61 19.05 17.27
CA LEU A 277 -15.64 20.11 16.25
C LEU A 277 -14.81 21.32 16.68
N ARG A 278 -14.79 21.68 17.96
CA ARG A 278 -13.93 22.75 18.49
C ARG A 278 -12.45 22.39 18.34
N THR A 279 -12.03 21.22 18.79
CA THR A 279 -10.64 20.75 18.62
C THR A 279 -10.22 20.74 17.15
N ALA A 280 -11.07 20.23 16.26
CA ALA A 280 -10.77 20.18 14.83
C ALA A 280 -10.63 21.59 14.21
N ARG A 281 -11.38 22.59 14.70
CA ARG A 281 -11.25 23.98 14.27
C ARG A 281 -9.94 24.60 14.76
N ASP A 282 -9.60 24.37 16.02
CA ASP A 282 -8.36 24.88 16.61
C ASP A 282 -7.14 24.32 15.84
N GLU A 283 -7.17 23.03 15.47
CA GLU A 283 -6.17 22.42 14.59
C GLU A 283 -6.12 23.07 13.19
N LEU A 284 -7.29 23.32 12.58
CA LEU A 284 -7.39 23.96 11.27
C LEU A 284 -6.82 25.39 11.28
N ASP A 285 -7.09 26.16 12.33
CA ASP A 285 -6.61 27.54 12.47
C ASP A 285 -5.10 27.59 12.75
N ALA A 286 -4.59 26.65 13.54
CA ALA A 286 -3.15 26.48 13.74
C ALA A 286 -2.43 26.13 12.43
N ALA A 287 -3.03 25.25 11.62
CA ALA A 287 -2.51 24.90 10.30
C ALA A 287 -2.56 26.07 9.31
N ALA A 288 -3.64 26.84 9.33
CA ALA A 288 -3.81 28.01 8.47
C ALA A 288 -2.68 29.03 8.64
N THR A 289 -2.26 29.26 9.89
CA THR A 289 -1.18 30.20 10.23
C THR A 289 0.18 29.78 9.64
N ARG A 290 0.40 28.48 9.45
CA ARG A 290 1.66 27.93 8.91
C ARG A 290 1.59 27.53 7.44
N SER A 291 0.41 27.59 6.82
CA SER A 291 0.13 27.02 5.50
C SER A 291 1.06 27.51 4.37
N ALA A 292 1.57 28.75 4.45
CA ALA A 292 2.50 29.28 3.46
C ALA A 292 3.88 28.59 3.49
N ARG A 293 4.34 28.17 4.68
CA ARG A 293 5.65 27.54 4.90
C ARG A 293 5.57 26.03 5.09
N ARG A 294 4.40 25.53 5.50
CA ARG A 294 4.08 24.11 5.72
C ARG A 294 2.80 23.67 5.00
N PRO A 295 2.75 23.79 3.67
CA PRO A 295 1.54 23.52 2.91
C PRO A 295 1.10 22.05 2.94
N ARG A 296 2.04 21.09 3.02
CA ARG A 296 1.70 19.66 3.05
C ARG A 296 1.06 19.29 4.38
N GLU A 297 1.62 19.81 5.48
CA GLU A 297 1.01 19.69 6.80
C GLU A 297 -0.41 20.25 6.79
N ALA A 298 -0.60 21.45 6.22
CA ALA A 298 -1.91 22.10 6.18
C ALA A 298 -2.96 21.28 5.43
N VAL A 299 -2.62 20.74 4.24
CA VAL A 299 -3.53 19.89 3.46
C VAL A 299 -3.84 18.57 4.18
N ALA A 300 -2.86 17.97 4.88
CA ALA A 300 -3.09 16.79 5.71
C ALA A 300 -4.02 17.09 6.91
N VAL A 301 -3.87 18.26 7.55
CA VAL A 301 -4.78 18.72 8.62
C VAL A 301 -6.20 18.87 8.08
N VAL A 302 -6.38 19.54 6.93
CA VAL A 302 -7.71 19.70 6.31
C VAL A 302 -8.40 18.35 6.09
N ALA A 303 -7.68 17.37 5.55
CA ALA A 303 -8.22 16.03 5.33
C ALA A 303 -8.61 15.33 6.66
N ARG A 304 -7.86 15.53 7.75
CA ARG A 304 -8.18 14.99 9.08
C ARG A 304 -9.41 15.67 9.65
N VAL A 305 -9.47 17.00 9.60
CA VAL A 305 -10.58 17.83 10.09
C VAL A 305 -11.88 17.45 9.39
N ARG A 306 -11.87 17.27 8.07
CA ARG A 306 -13.05 16.81 7.31
C ARG A 306 -13.50 15.40 7.71
N ALA A 307 -12.56 14.48 7.92
CA ALA A 307 -12.88 13.14 8.38
C ALA A 307 -13.49 13.17 9.80
N GLU A 308 -12.98 14.06 10.65
CA GLU A 308 -13.46 14.21 12.02
C GLU A 308 -14.84 14.87 12.09
N ARG A 309 -15.06 15.91 11.29
CA ARG A 309 -16.38 16.53 11.06
C ARG A 309 -17.42 15.49 10.68
N ASP A 310 -17.11 14.64 9.69
CA ASP A 310 -18.06 13.62 9.21
C ASP A 310 -18.44 12.62 10.32
N ARG A 311 -17.48 12.24 11.17
CA ARG A 311 -17.75 11.38 12.33
C ARG A 311 -18.55 12.08 13.43
N ALA A 312 -18.25 13.36 13.69
CA ALA A 312 -18.91 14.13 14.74
C ALA A 312 -20.38 14.44 14.39
N VAL A 313 -20.64 14.85 13.15
CA VAL A 313 -21.98 15.23 12.70
C VAL A 313 -22.82 14.01 12.29
N GLY A 314 -22.21 12.93 11.80
CA GLY A 314 -22.89 11.65 11.57
C GLY A 314 -24.17 11.77 10.73
N GLU A 315 -25.30 11.34 11.30
CA GLU A 315 -26.62 11.38 10.66
C GLU A 315 -27.32 12.73 10.78
N ALA A 316 -26.71 13.72 11.45
CA ALA A 316 -27.23 15.08 11.54
C ALA A 316 -27.20 15.83 10.18
N LEU A 317 -26.47 15.32 9.17
CA LEU A 317 -26.60 15.77 7.78
C LEU A 317 -27.58 14.91 6.98
N THR A 318 -28.36 15.55 6.11
CA THR A 318 -29.22 14.84 5.15
C THR A 318 -28.38 14.01 4.17
N PRO A 319 -28.90 12.91 3.58
CA PRO A 319 -28.17 12.12 2.60
C PRO A 319 -27.59 12.95 1.44
N ARG A 320 -28.33 13.95 0.96
CA ARG A 320 -27.88 14.87 -0.07
C ARG A 320 -26.66 15.69 0.37
N ARG A 321 -26.71 16.29 1.57
CA ARG A 321 -25.58 17.07 2.11
C ARG A 321 -24.35 16.20 2.37
N ARG A 322 -24.52 14.94 2.78
CA ARG A 322 -23.42 13.98 2.92
C ARG A 322 -22.74 13.69 1.59
N LEU A 323 -23.51 13.52 0.51
CA LEU A 323 -22.97 13.31 -0.82
C LEU A 323 -22.24 14.55 -1.35
N GLU A 324 -22.80 15.75 -1.14
CA GLU A 324 -22.16 17.01 -1.52
C GLU A 324 -20.84 17.22 -0.74
N ALA A 325 -20.83 16.95 0.57
CA ALA A 325 -19.64 16.96 1.40
C ALA A 325 -18.59 15.93 0.95
N ALA A 326 -19.03 14.74 0.52
CA ALA A 326 -18.13 13.71 0.00
C ALA A 326 -17.46 14.15 -1.31
N ARG A 327 -18.23 14.74 -2.24
CA ARG A 327 -17.71 15.29 -3.50
C ARG A 327 -16.70 16.42 -3.28
N ALA A 328 -16.97 17.30 -2.31
CA ALA A 328 -16.06 18.38 -1.96
C ALA A 328 -14.75 17.86 -1.34
N ALA A 329 -14.82 16.85 -0.46
CA ALA A 329 -13.65 16.33 0.25
C ALA A 329 -12.77 15.37 -0.58
N LEU A 330 -13.34 14.72 -1.61
CA LEU A 330 -12.68 13.64 -2.34
C LEU A 330 -11.37 14.05 -3.05
N PRO A 331 -11.31 15.14 -3.84
CA PRO A 331 -10.08 15.52 -4.55
C PRO A 331 -8.88 15.73 -3.62
N GLY A 332 -9.06 16.53 -2.56
CA GLY A 332 -8.02 16.77 -1.56
C GLY A 332 -7.61 15.50 -0.82
N THR A 333 -8.57 14.63 -0.48
CA THR A 333 -8.26 13.35 0.20
C THR A 333 -7.50 12.38 -0.71
N LEU A 334 -7.82 12.34 -2.01
CA LEU A 334 -7.05 11.57 -3.00
C LEU A 334 -5.63 12.11 -3.17
N ALA A 335 -5.46 13.43 -3.13
CA ALA A 335 -4.13 14.05 -3.16
C ALA A 335 -3.31 13.65 -1.92
N CYS A 336 -3.89 13.72 -0.71
CA CYS A 336 -3.24 13.25 0.52
C CYS A 336 -2.85 11.77 0.44
N ALA A 337 -3.75 10.91 -0.01
CA ALA A 337 -3.49 9.48 -0.11
C ALA A 337 -2.36 9.16 -1.11
N ARG A 338 -2.32 9.85 -2.27
CA ARG A 338 -1.23 9.71 -3.25
C ARG A 338 0.09 10.24 -2.72
N ALA A 339 0.07 11.38 -2.04
CA ALA A 339 1.26 11.95 -1.42
C ALA A 339 1.82 11.04 -0.33
N ALA A 340 0.96 10.49 0.54
CA ALA A 340 1.39 9.55 1.57
C ALA A 340 1.98 8.26 0.97
N LEU A 341 1.41 7.74 -0.12
CA LEU A 341 1.97 6.59 -0.85
C LEU A 341 3.34 6.91 -1.45
N ALA A 342 3.46 8.04 -2.15
CA ALA A 342 4.74 8.45 -2.73
C ALA A 342 5.83 8.65 -1.66
N THR A 343 5.49 9.31 -0.55
CA THR A 343 6.41 9.50 0.58
C THR A 343 6.81 8.17 1.21
N ALA A 344 5.86 7.25 1.40
CA ALA A 344 6.14 5.93 1.94
C ALA A 344 7.08 5.12 1.02
N GLU A 345 6.83 5.13 -0.29
CA GLU A 345 7.70 4.49 -1.29
C GLU A 345 9.10 5.14 -1.35
N ALA A 346 9.16 6.47 -1.20
CA ALA A 346 10.41 7.23 -1.14
C ALA A 346 11.25 6.85 0.08
N ARG A 347 10.63 6.74 1.26
CA ARG A 347 11.28 6.29 2.51
C ARG A 347 11.84 4.89 2.36
N ASP A 348 11.01 3.94 1.93
CA ASP A 348 11.42 2.55 1.74
C ASP A 348 12.59 2.44 0.72
N ALA A 349 12.61 3.27 -0.32
CA ALA A 349 13.74 3.35 -1.25
C ALA A 349 14.99 3.99 -0.61
N ALA A 350 14.81 5.03 0.21
CA ALA A 350 15.89 5.76 0.84
C ALA A 350 16.59 4.96 1.95
N ASP A 351 15.90 4.07 2.66
CA ASP A 351 16.51 3.26 3.72
C ASP A 351 17.45 2.17 3.17
N GLY A 352 17.23 1.74 1.92
CA GLY A 352 18.12 0.78 1.24
C GLY A 352 18.05 -0.65 1.76
N ILE A 353 17.19 -0.91 2.73
CA ILE A 353 16.87 -2.23 3.26
C ILE A 353 15.55 -2.67 2.65
N HIS A 354 15.44 -3.95 2.28
CA HIS A 354 14.16 -4.50 1.84
C HIS A 354 13.14 -4.39 3.00
N PRO A 355 12.03 -3.65 2.82
CA PRO A 355 11.10 -3.42 3.91
C PRO A 355 10.45 -4.75 4.34
N PRO A 356 10.11 -4.93 5.62
CA PRO A 356 9.44 -6.14 6.08
C PRO A 356 8.16 -6.42 5.28
N ILE A 357 7.84 -7.69 5.04
CA ILE A 357 6.65 -8.08 4.23
C ILE A 357 5.34 -7.43 4.71
N ALA A 358 5.20 -7.15 6.01
CA ALA A 358 4.06 -6.43 6.55
C ALA A 358 3.91 -5.01 5.97
N ARG A 359 5.01 -4.25 5.89
CA ARG A 359 5.05 -2.91 5.29
C ARG A 359 4.70 -2.97 3.81
N ARG A 360 5.20 -4.00 3.12
CA ARG A 360 4.97 -4.21 1.69
C ARG A 360 3.51 -4.54 1.38
N LEU A 361 2.88 -5.36 2.22
CA LEU A 361 1.44 -5.63 2.17
C LEU A 361 0.61 -4.38 2.45
N GLN A 362 1.03 -3.53 3.41
CA GLN A 362 0.37 -2.26 3.72
C GLN A 362 0.41 -1.29 2.53
N LEU A 363 1.56 -1.16 1.84
CA LEU A 363 1.68 -0.38 0.61
C LEU A 363 0.77 -0.91 -0.50
N GLU A 364 0.75 -2.24 -0.68
CA GLU A 364 -0.09 -2.85 -1.71
C GLU A 364 -1.58 -2.68 -1.42
N ASP A 365 -2.01 -2.80 -0.16
CA ASP A 365 -3.38 -2.48 0.25
C ASP A 365 -3.73 -1.01 -0.01
N ALA A 366 -2.81 -0.09 0.29
CA ALA A 366 -3.00 1.34 0.00
C ALA A 366 -3.13 1.61 -1.51
N ARG A 367 -2.31 0.96 -2.36
CA ARG A 367 -2.42 1.04 -3.83
C ARG A 367 -3.76 0.52 -4.32
N ARG A 368 -4.22 -0.65 -3.84
CA ARG A 368 -5.53 -1.22 -4.18
C ARG A 368 -6.66 -0.29 -3.77
N ARG A 369 -6.64 0.25 -2.56
CA ARG A 369 -7.67 1.20 -2.07
C ARG A 369 -7.69 2.50 -2.88
N LEU A 370 -6.53 3.01 -3.30
CA LEU A 370 -6.44 4.14 -4.23
C LEU A 370 -7.01 3.82 -5.61
N ALA A 371 -6.78 2.62 -6.13
CA ALA A 371 -7.36 2.17 -7.38
C ALA A 371 -8.89 2.06 -7.29
N VAL A 372 -9.41 1.47 -6.20
CA VAL A 372 -10.84 1.42 -5.89
C VAL A 372 -11.43 2.83 -5.84
N ALA A 373 -10.80 3.75 -5.09
CA ALA A 373 -11.26 5.13 -4.97
C ALA A 373 -11.35 5.89 -6.31
N ARG A 374 -10.51 5.52 -7.30
CA ARG A 374 -10.53 6.12 -8.65
C ARG A 374 -11.54 5.46 -9.58
N ALA A 375 -11.80 4.16 -9.41
CA ALA A 375 -12.74 3.41 -10.23
C ALA A 375 -14.19 3.62 -9.79
N GLU A 376 -14.39 4.01 -8.53
CA GLU A 376 -15.70 4.19 -7.93
C GLU A 376 -16.43 5.41 -8.51
N THR A 377 -17.72 5.24 -8.82
CA THR A 377 -18.54 6.30 -9.44
C THR A 377 -19.25 7.13 -8.37
N ASP A 378 -19.56 6.53 -7.21
CA ASP A 378 -20.14 7.25 -6.08
C ASP A 378 -19.05 7.88 -5.19
N ALA A 379 -19.21 9.17 -4.88
CA ALA A 379 -18.24 9.94 -4.12
C ALA A 379 -18.09 9.47 -2.67
N ALA A 380 -19.15 8.91 -2.07
CA ALA A 380 -19.09 8.42 -0.69
C ALA A 380 -18.15 7.21 -0.52
N PRO A 381 -18.35 6.07 -1.22
CA PRO A 381 -17.42 4.94 -1.17
C PRO A 381 -16.03 5.29 -1.73
N ALA A 382 -15.93 6.17 -2.74
CA ALA A 382 -14.65 6.67 -3.23
C ALA A 382 -13.85 7.39 -2.12
N LEU A 383 -14.52 8.25 -1.36
CA LEU A 383 -13.91 9.00 -0.25
C LEU A 383 -13.52 8.07 0.90
N GLU A 384 -14.32 7.07 1.21
CA GLU A 384 -13.99 6.07 2.22
C GLU A 384 -12.72 5.30 1.84
N ALA A 385 -12.65 4.79 0.61
CA ALA A 385 -11.46 4.09 0.10
C ALA A 385 -10.22 5.00 0.10
N ALA A 386 -10.34 6.26 -0.32
CA ALA A 386 -9.24 7.23 -0.29
C ALA A 386 -8.74 7.51 1.15
N ARG A 387 -9.66 7.70 2.11
CA ARG A 387 -9.31 7.88 3.52
C ARG A 387 -8.63 6.65 4.10
N ALA A 388 -9.11 5.48 3.70
CA ALA A 388 -8.59 4.22 4.18
C ALA A 388 -7.17 3.95 3.64
N ALA A 389 -6.90 4.31 2.38
CA ALA A 389 -5.55 4.30 1.82
C ALA A 389 -4.61 5.29 2.52
N TRP A 390 -5.08 6.51 2.76
CA TRP A 390 -4.28 7.54 3.44
C TRP A 390 -3.94 7.14 4.88
N ARG A 391 -4.93 6.72 5.68
CA ARG A 391 -4.69 6.30 7.08
C ARG A 391 -3.77 5.10 7.18
N ALA A 392 -3.85 4.17 6.22
CA ALA A 392 -2.95 3.03 6.17
C ALA A 392 -1.47 3.44 6.07
N LEU A 393 -1.15 4.70 5.72
CA LEU A 393 0.21 5.19 5.52
C LEU A 393 0.56 6.42 6.37
N ALA A 394 -0.42 7.01 7.06
CA ALA A 394 -0.23 8.25 7.83
C ALA A 394 0.24 8.00 9.28
N ASP A 395 0.15 6.76 9.76
CA ASP A 395 0.53 6.36 11.12
C ASP A 395 2.00 5.84 11.20
N ASP A 396 2.78 6.00 10.13
CA ASP A 396 4.25 5.77 10.06
C ASP A 396 5.02 7.09 9.86
#